data_AF-A0A645DQI2-F1
#
_entry.id   AF-A0A645DQI2-F1
#
_cell.length_a   1.000
_cell.length_b   1.000
_cell.length_c   1.000
_cell.angle_alpha   90.00
_cell.angle_beta   90.00
_cell.angle_gamma   90.00
#
_symmetry.space_group_name_H-M   'P 1'
#
loop_
_entity.id
_entity.type
_entity.pdbx_description
1 polymer ?
#
loop_
_entity_poly.entity_id
_entity_poly.type
_entity_poly.pdbx_seq_one_letter_code
_entity_poly.pdbx_strand_id
1 'polypeptide(L)'
;MEPSKISGYTTYGFKAVEKMVSKFYPTAATVPFIVTGGTDCQYFDGICGTCMRFRPIYDCHIKSNAHTTDEKCSVDAYVHCIKAFVWLIENVQEQ
;
A
#
# COMPACT_ATOMS: atom_id res chain seq x y z
N MET A 1 13.94 2.01 -19.72
CA MET A 1 13.46 1.37 -18.47
C MET A 1 12.12 0.77 -18.82
N GLU A 2 11.96 -0.53 -18.65
CA GLU A 2 10.69 -1.20 -18.92
C GLU A 2 9.75 -1.06 -17.72
N PRO A 3 8.43 -0.95 -17.94
CA PRO A 3 7.48 -0.92 -16.84
C PRO A 3 7.45 -2.26 -16.10
N SER A 4 7.12 -2.24 -14.80
CA SER A 4 6.85 -3.47 -14.05
C SER A 4 5.63 -4.20 -14.63
N LYS A 5 5.52 -5.51 -14.35
CA LYS A 5 4.32 -6.28 -14.65
C LYS A 5 3.10 -5.74 -13.90
N ILE A 6 1.92 -6.02 -14.45
CA ILE A 6 0.65 -5.73 -13.80
C ILE A 6 0.49 -6.67 -12.60
N SER A 7 0.29 -6.11 -11.42
CA SER A 7 -0.06 -6.89 -10.23
C SER A 7 -1.47 -7.48 -10.36
N GLY A 8 -1.61 -8.78 -10.11
CA GLY A 8 -2.91 -9.45 -10.11
C GLY A 8 -3.79 -8.97 -8.94
N TYR A 9 -5.01 -8.52 -9.24
CA TYR A 9 -5.98 -8.07 -8.23
C TYR A 9 -6.84 -9.20 -7.65
N THR A 10 -6.71 -10.42 -8.18
CA THR A 10 -7.44 -11.61 -7.71
C THR A 10 -6.60 -12.48 -6.74
N THR A 11 -5.35 -12.11 -6.49
CA THR A 11 -4.40 -12.89 -5.70
C THR A 11 -4.64 -12.75 -4.20
N TYR A 12 -4.05 -13.66 -3.41
CA TYR A 12 -4.18 -13.63 -1.95
C TYR A 12 -3.63 -12.32 -1.35
N GLY A 13 -2.55 -11.77 -1.92
CA GLY A 13 -1.95 -10.53 -1.48
C GLY A 13 -2.90 -9.33 -1.64
N PHE A 14 -3.56 -9.20 -2.80
CA PHE A 14 -4.54 -8.13 -3.03
C PHE A 14 -5.74 -8.27 -2.08
N LYS A 15 -6.27 -9.49 -1.94
CA LYS A 15 -7.38 -9.78 -1.01
C LYS A 15 -7.03 -9.49 0.45
N ALA A 16 -5.78 -9.72 0.87
CA ALA A 16 -5.33 -9.39 2.22
C ALA A 16 -5.32 -7.87 2.45
N VAL A 17 -4.86 -7.10 1.45
CA VAL A 17 -4.94 -5.63 1.48
C VAL A 17 -6.40 -5.16 1.53
N GLU A 18 -7.32 -5.74 0.75
CA GLU A 18 -8.75 -5.40 0.81
C GLU A 18 -9.35 -5.57 2.21
N LYS A 19 -9.04 -6.69 2.88
CA LYS A 19 -9.49 -6.94 4.26
C LYS A 19 -8.91 -5.94 5.25
N MET A 20 -7.62 -5.62 5.13
CA MET A 20 -6.96 -4.62 5.97
C MET A 20 -7.59 -3.24 5.74
N VAL A 21 -7.85 -2.84 4.49
CA VAL A 21 -8.50 -1.57 4.16
C VAL A 21 -9.90 -1.50 4.78
N SER A 22 -10.73 -2.52 4.61
CA SER A 22 -12.08 -2.57 5.19
C SER A 22 -12.06 -2.44 6.73
N LYS A 23 -11.05 -3.03 7.39
CA LYS A 23 -10.91 -2.99 8.86
C LYS A 23 -10.42 -1.63 9.38
N PHE A 24 -9.40 -1.04 8.75
CA PHE A 24 -8.72 0.15 9.26
C PHE A 24 -9.21 1.46 8.62
N TYR A 25 -9.89 1.40 7.47
CA TYR A 25 -10.38 2.54 6.72
C TYR A 25 -11.81 2.25 6.22
N PRO A 26 -12.80 2.14 7.12
CA PRO A 26 -14.14 1.64 6.80
C PRO A 26 -14.94 2.52 5.82
N THR A 27 -14.49 3.76 5.60
CA THR A 27 -15.07 4.69 4.63
C THR A 27 -14.35 4.68 3.28
N ALA A 28 -13.31 3.85 3.11
CA ALA A 28 -12.53 3.74 1.88
C ALA A 28 -12.83 2.45 1.13
N ALA A 29 -12.80 2.53 -0.20
CA ALA A 29 -12.85 1.37 -1.09
C ALA A 29 -11.44 1.02 -1.60
N THR A 30 -11.17 -0.27 -1.79
CA THR A 30 -9.94 -0.73 -2.45
C THR A 30 -10.20 -0.79 -3.95
N VAL A 31 -9.38 -0.08 -4.74
CA VAL A 31 -9.48 -0.07 -6.20
C VAL A 31 -8.08 -0.22 -6.81
N PRO A 32 -7.94 -0.92 -7.95
CA PRO A 32 -6.69 -0.93 -8.69
C PRO A 32 -6.27 0.49 -9.07
N PHE A 33 -5.00 0.83 -8.86
CA PHE A 33 -4.45 2.15 -9.15
C PHE A 33 -3.08 2.04 -9.83
N ILE A 34 -2.84 2.88 -10.84
CA ILE A 34 -1.55 2.95 -11.53
C ILE A 34 -0.58 3.82 -10.73
N VAL A 35 0.62 3.29 -10.46
CA VAL A 35 1.69 4.09 -9.88
C VAL A 35 2.52 4.69 -11.00
N THR A 36 2.54 6.02 -11.07
CA THR A 36 3.43 6.76 -11.96
C THR A 36 4.73 7.04 -11.22
N GLY A 37 5.82 6.38 -11.64
CA GLY A 37 7.15 6.52 -11.04
C GLY A 37 7.84 5.18 -10.84
N GLY A 38 9.17 5.19 -10.87
CA GLY A 38 9.97 4.02 -10.54
C GLY A 38 9.79 3.65 -9.07
N THR A 39 9.54 2.37 -8.80
CA THR A 39 9.50 1.81 -7.45
C THR A 39 10.31 0.53 -7.44
N ASP A 40 10.69 0.06 -6.25
CA ASP A 40 11.43 -1.19 -6.11
C ASP A 40 10.62 -2.42 -6.60
N CYS A 41 9.29 -2.29 -6.75
CA CYS A 41 8.42 -3.34 -7.26
C CYS A 41 8.87 -3.90 -8.63
N GLN A 42 9.50 -3.08 -9.48
CA GLN A 42 10.01 -3.54 -10.79
C GLN A 42 11.08 -4.63 -10.67
N TYR A 43 11.78 -4.71 -9.53
CA TYR A 43 12.79 -5.72 -9.26
C TYR A 43 12.20 -6.99 -8.63
N PHE A 44 10.93 -6.97 -8.22
CA PHE A 44 10.26 -8.09 -7.56
C PHE A 44 9.42 -8.95 -8.51
N ASP A 45 9.31 -8.58 -9.79
CA ASP A 45 8.53 -9.30 -10.82
C ASP A 45 8.96 -10.76 -11.07
N GLY A 46 10.18 -11.13 -10.66
CA GLY A 46 10.70 -12.50 -10.71
C GLY A 46 10.57 -13.28 -9.39
N ILE A 47 10.14 -12.61 -8.32
CA ILE A 47 10.01 -13.17 -6.97
C ILE A 47 8.53 -13.35 -6.61
N CYS A 48 7.70 -12.38 -6.98
CA CYS A 48 6.32 -12.25 -6.50
C CYS A 48 5.37 -11.96 -7.68
N GLY A 49 4.24 -12.68 -7.75
CA GLY A 49 3.21 -12.44 -8.77
C GLY A 49 2.29 -11.26 -8.46
N THR A 50 2.46 -10.60 -7.32
CA THR A 50 1.62 -9.48 -6.88
C THR A 50 2.43 -8.51 -6.04
N CYS A 51 3.04 -7.52 -6.70
CA CYS A 51 3.91 -6.57 -6.06
C CYS A 51 3.24 -5.18 -6.09
N MET A 52 2.53 -4.86 -5.00
CA MET A 52 1.69 -3.67 -4.89
C MET A 52 2.39 -2.57 -4.11
N ARG A 53 2.13 -1.31 -4.48
CA ARG A 53 2.44 -0.16 -3.62
C ARG A 53 1.18 0.24 -2.87
N PHE A 54 1.23 0.16 -1.55
CA PHE A 54 0.17 0.65 -0.69
C PHE A 54 0.76 1.52 0.42
N ARG A 55 0.14 2.68 0.67
CA ARG A 55 0.58 3.59 1.73
C ARG A 55 -0.59 3.95 2.65
N PRO A 56 -0.75 3.27 3.80
CA PRO A 56 -1.87 3.46 4.72
C PRO A 56 -1.84 4.79 5.50
N ILE A 57 -1.07 5.80 5.08
CA ILE A 57 -1.02 7.07 5.80
C ILE A 57 -2.08 8.01 5.22
N TYR A 58 -3.17 8.16 5.96
CA TYR A 58 -4.27 9.07 5.67
C TYR A 58 -4.11 10.37 6.47
N ASP A 59 -3.60 11.40 5.80
CA ASP A 59 -3.35 12.72 6.36
C ASP A 59 -3.62 13.76 5.25
N CYS A 60 -4.28 14.87 5.58
CA CYS A 60 -4.68 15.89 4.62
C CYS A 60 -3.49 16.63 3.98
N HIS A 61 -2.33 16.66 4.64
CA HIS A 61 -1.15 17.39 4.14
C HIS A 61 -0.28 16.58 3.19
N ILE A 62 -0.54 15.29 3.08
CA ILE A 62 0.51 14.38 2.63
C ILE A 62 0.78 14.42 1.13
N LYS A 63 -0.19 14.90 0.34
CA LYS A 63 -0.05 15.09 -1.11
C LYS A 63 0.88 16.25 -1.46
N SER A 64 0.89 17.32 -0.66
CA SER A 64 1.70 18.52 -0.90
C SER A 64 3.01 18.54 -0.12
N ASN A 65 3.22 17.54 0.75
CA ASN A 65 4.34 17.52 1.69
C ASN A 65 5.46 16.53 1.30
N ALA A 66 5.17 15.53 0.47
CA ALA A 66 6.18 14.59 -0.03
C ALA A 66 7.29 15.33 -0.79
N HIS A 67 8.55 15.00 -0.51
CA HIS A 67 9.76 15.61 -1.09
C HIS A 67 9.97 17.09 -0.75
N THR A 68 9.43 17.56 0.37
CA THR A 68 9.67 18.92 0.88
C THR A 68 10.68 18.90 2.03
N THR A 69 11.28 20.05 2.36
CA THR A 69 12.27 20.17 3.46
C THR A 69 11.66 19.84 4.83
N ASP A 70 10.38 20.12 5.02
CA ASP A 70 9.63 19.84 6.26
C ASP A 70 8.62 18.70 6.03
N GLU A 71 9.10 17.60 5.46
CA GLU A 71 8.28 16.41 5.25
C GLU A 71 7.83 15.83 6.61
N LYS A 72 6.52 15.68 6.80
CA LYS A 72 5.90 15.26 8.05
C LYS A 72 4.52 14.63 7.84
N CYS A 73 4.10 13.87 8.85
CA CYS A 73 2.74 13.36 8.96
C CYS A 73 2.30 13.40 10.42
N SER A 74 0.99 13.34 10.66
CA SER A 74 0.44 13.18 12.00
C SER A 74 0.97 11.91 12.67
N VAL A 75 1.34 12.02 13.96
CA VAL A 75 1.73 10.88 14.79
C VAL A 75 0.61 9.84 14.84
N ASP A 76 -0.65 10.28 14.92
CA ASP A 76 -1.80 9.37 14.93
C ASP A 76 -1.96 8.63 13.61
N ALA A 77 -1.78 9.33 12.47
CA ALA A 77 -1.82 8.72 11.15
C ALA A 77 -0.68 7.69 10.98
N TYR A 78 0.49 7.97 11.54
CA TYR A 78 1.64 7.08 11.52
C TYR A 78 1.39 5.82 12.38
N VAL A 79 0.90 5.99 13.61
CA VAL A 79 0.54 4.87 14.50
C VAL A 79 -0.57 4.01 13.88
N HIS A 80 -1.58 4.62 13.27
CA HIS A 80 -2.66 3.91 12.59
C HIS A 80 -2.13 3.07 11.41
N CYS A 81 -1.22 3.64 10.63
CA CYS A 81 -0.52 2.94 9.54
C CYS A 81 0.26 1.73 10.05
N ILE A 82 1.02 1.86 11.15
CA ILE A 82 1.75 0.75 11.76
C ILE A 82 0.78 -0.38 12.17
N LYS A 83 -0.32 -0.05 12.85
CA LYS A 83 -1.31 -1.04 13.26
C LYS A 83 -1.92 -1.79 12.06
N ALA A 84 -2.19 -1.07 10.96
CA ALA A 84 -2.69 -1.67 9.73
C ALA A 84 -1.67 -2.65 9.12
N PHE A 85 -0.40 -2.29 9.04
CA PHE A 85 0.66 -3.18 8.53
C PHE A 85 0.93 -4.38 9.42
N VAL A 86 0.99 -4.21 10.74
CA VAL A 86 1.14 -5.34 11.68
C VAL A 86 -0.01 -6.32 11.49
N TRP A 87 -1.26 -5.82 11.46
CA TRP A 87 -2.40 -6.68 11.21
C TRP A 87 -2.32 -7.38 9.85
N LEU A 88 -1.91 -6.68 8.78
CA LEU A 88 -1.75 -7.29 7.45
C LEU A 88 -0.72 -8.44 7.49
N ILE A 89 0.44 -8.23 8.11
CA ILE A 89 1.51 -9.24 8.19
C ILE A 89 1.05 -10.46 9.01
N GLU A 90 0.31 -10.24 10.10
CA GLU A 90 -0.19 -11.32 10.95
C GLU A 90 -1.37 -12.11 10.31
N ASN A 91 -2.10 -11.50 9.38
CA ASN A 91 -3.34 -12.06 8.83
C ASN A 91 -3.26 -12.37 7.33
N VAL A 92 -2.14 -12.07 6.67
CA VAL A 92 -1.90 -12.51 5.29
C VAL A 92 -1.64 -14.02 5.30
N GLN A 93 -2.43 -14.74 4.53
CA GLN A 93 -2.33 -16.18 4.37
C GLN A 93 -2.49 -16.49 2.89
N GLU A 94 -1.60 -17.34 2.38
CA GLU A 94 -1.81 -17.98 1.09
C GLU A 94 -3.00 -18.94 1.25
N GLN A 95 -4.00 -18.81 0.37
CA GLN A 95 -5.16 -19.70 0.37
C GLN A 95 -4.85 -20.99 -0.38
#